data_AF-A0AAE7EG72-F1
#
_entry.id   AF-A0AAE7EG72-F1
#
_cell.length_a   1.000
_cell.length_b   1.000
_cell.length_c   1.000
_cell.angle_alpha   90.00
_cell.angle_beta   90.00
_cell.angle_gamma   90.00
#
_symmetry.space_group_name_H-M   'P 1'
#
loop_
_entity.id
_entity.type
_entity.pdbx_description
1 polymer ?
#
loop_
_entity_poly.entity_id
_entity_poly.type
_entity_poly.pdbx_seq_one_letter_code
_entity_poly.pdbx_strand_id
1 'polypeptide(L)'
;MALKATIYKATLNIADMDRHFYCDTTLTLAQHPSETEQRMMLRLLAWICHADERLVFTKGLSAEDEPEIWRRNDHNGLEMWIELGLPDEKRIKKACNQSPRVVLYAYGDRAGHVWWQSMQSKVANHKNLSIRFLDDEQLSRLTALASRNMTLQATLQEGTIWLSDLQNSLEIQFAEWQQAQE
;
A
#
# COMPACT_ATOMS: atom_id res chain seq x y z
N MET A 1 -18.61 -0.78 -23.76
CA MET A 1 -18.73 -1.79 -22.68
C MET A 1 -17.59 -1.57 -21.71
N ALA A 2 -17.85 -1.43 -20.41
CA ALA A 2 -16.79 -1.30 -19.42
C ALA A 2 -15.97 -2.61 -19.39
N LEU A 3 -14.64 -2.50 -19.53
CA LEU A 3 -13.74 -3.63 -19.42
C LEU A 3 -13.90 -4.26 -18.02
N LYS A 4 -14.05 -5.59 -17.95
CA LYS A 4 -14.25 -6.29 -16.68
C LYS A 4 -12.93 -6.31 -15.89
N ALA A 5 -13.03 -6.12 -14.58
CA ALA A 5 -11.90 -6.26 -13.68
C ALA A 5 -11.38 -7.71 -13.65
N THR A 6 -10.07 -7.85 -13.46
CA THR A 6 -9.36 -9.14 -13.42
C THR A 6 -9.19 -9.54 -11.94
N ILE A 7 -9.72 -10.69 -11.51
CA ILE A 7 -9.82 -11.07 -10.08
C ILE A 7 -8.64 -11.92 -9.61
N TYR A 8 -7.79 -11.41 -8.73
CA TYR A 8 -6.68 -12.16 -8.13
C TYR A 8 -7.09 -12.69 -6.75
N LYS A 9 -6.58 -13.86 -6.38
CA LYS A 9 -6.68 -14.39 -5.02
C LYS A 9 -5.28 -14.49 -4.42
N ALA A 10 -5.12 -14.03 -3.19
CA ALA A 10 -3.87 -14.12 -2.45
C ALA A 10 -4.13 -14.80 -1.11
N THR A 11 -3.64 -16.03 -0.94
CA THR A 11 -3.53 -16.69 0.36
C THR A 11 -2.25 -16.20 1.01
N LEU A 12 -2.35 -15.58 2.19
CA LEU A 12 -1.26 -14.94 2.89
C LEU A 12 -1.05 -15.62 4.25
N ASN A 13 0.20 -15.92 4.56
CA ASN A 13 0.67 -16.18 5.92
C ASN A 13 1.58 -15.02 6.32
N ILE A 14 1.20 -14.27 7.35
CA ILE A 14 1.89 -13.04 7.79
C ILE A 14 2.44 -13.26 9.18
N ALA A 15 3.73 -12.98 9.34
CA ALA A 15 4.46 -12.98 10.58
C ALA A 15 5.12 -11.61 10.78
N ASP A 16 4.40 -10.69 11.41
CA ASP A 16 4.86 -9.33 11.70
C ASP A 16 5.48 -9.30 13.11
N MET A 17 6.80 -9.42 13.18
CA MET A 17 7.55 -9.43 14.43
C MET A 17 7.52 -8.06 15.12
N ASP A 18 7.49 -6.98 14.34
CA ASP A 18 7.51 -5.61 14.83
C ASP A 18 6.25 -5.27 15.63
N ARG A 19 5.10 -5.80 15.19
CA ARG A 19 3.80 -5.61 15.86
C ARG A 19 3.36 -6.82 16.69
N HIS A 20 4.17 -7.87 16.75
CA HIS A 20 3.79 -9.19 17.29
C HIS A 20 2.45 -9.70 16.74
N PHE A 21 2.24 -9.52 15.43
CA PHE A 21 1.00 -9.84 14.74
C PHE A 21 1.20 -11.02 13.79
N TYR A 22 0.35 -12.05 13.92
CA TYR A 22 0.42 -13.27 13.13
C TYR A 22 -0.95 -13.57 12.55
N CYS A 23 -1.03 -13.77 11.24
CA CYS A 23 -2.31 -13.91 10.56
C CYS A 23 -2.21 -14.78 9.32
N ASP A 24 -3.13 -15.73 9.21
CA ASP A 24 -3.46 -16.42 7.96
C ASP A 24 -4.74 -15.84 7.39
N THR A 25 -4.69 -15.36 6.15
CA THR A 25 -5.86 -14.77 5.49
C THR A 25 -5.88 -15.06 4.00
N THR A 26 -7.05 -14.92 3.37
CA THR A 26 -7.19 -15.00 1.92
C THR A 26 -7.87 -13.74 1.42
N LEU A 27 -7.17 -12.99 0.57
CA LEU A 27 -7.67 -11.75 -0.03
C LEU A 27 -8.13 -11.99 -1.45
N THR A 28 -9.17 -11.27 -1.86
CA THR A 28 -9.61 -11.19 -3.27
C THR A 28 -9.39 -9.77 -3.77
N LEU A 29 -8.51 -9.61 -4.75
CA LEU A 29 -8.19 -8.32 -5.35
C LEU A 29 -8.86 -8.20 -6.71
N ALA A 30 -9.68 -7.18 -6.90
CA ALA A 30 -10.14 -6.79 -8.23
C ALA A 30 -9.15 -5.81 -8.84
N GLN A 31 -8.50 -6.20 -9.94
CA GLN A 31 -7.63 -5.32 -10.73
C GLN A 31 -8.49 -4.61 -11.78
N HIS A 32 -8.62 -3.29 -11.66
CA HIS A 32 -9.29 -2.48 -12.68
C HIS A 32 -8.48 -2.48 -13.98
N PRO A 33 -9.08 -2.40 -15.18
CA PRO A 33 -8.35 -2.38 -16.45
C PRO A 33 -7.30 -1.25 -16.59
N SER A 34 -7.45 -0.16 -15.83
CA SER A 34 -6.45 0.92 -15.77
C SER A 34 -5.40 0.74 -14.66
N GLU A 35 -5.52 -0.29 -13.83
CA GLU A 35 -4.56 -0.63 -12.78
C GLU A 35 -3.52 -1.60 -13.34
N THR A 36 -2.24 -1.23 -13.25
CA THR A 36 -1.13 -2.12 -13.65
C THR A 36 -0.92 -3.21 -12.60
N GLU A 37 -0.32 -4.34 -12.99
CA GLU A 37 0.01 -5.40 -12.02
C GLU A 37 0.98 -4.90 -10.95
N GLN A 38 1.94 -4.05 -11.33
CA GLN A 38 2.86 -3.39 -10.38
C GLN A 38 2.10 -2.66 -9.27
N ARG A 39 1.09 -1.87 -9.65
CA ARG A 39 0.31 -1.10 -8.68
C ARG A 39 -0.57 -1.99 -7.82
N MET A 40 -1.17 -3.04 -8.41
CA MET A 40 -1.95 -4.02 -7.66
C MET A 40 -1.08 -4.75 -6.62
N MET A 41 0.15 -5.15 -7.00
CA MET A 41 1.06 -5.82 -6.07
C MET A 41 1.58 -4.88 -4.99
N LEU A 42 1.85 -3.60 -5.31
CA LEU A 42 2.16 -2.60 -4.29
C LEU A 42 0.97 -2.40 -3.34
N ARG A 43 -0.27 -2.47 -3.83
CA ARG A 43 -1.50 -2.38 -3.01
C ARG A 43 -1.62 -3.59 -2.09
N LEU A 44 -1.32 -4.78 -2.57
CA LEU A 44 -1.23 -5.98 -1.74
C LEU A 44 -0.15 -5.86 -0.66
N LEU A 45 1.05 -5.38 -1.03
CA LEU A 45 2.14 -5.17 -0.09
C LEU A 45 1.79 -4.13 0.98
N ALA A 46 1.14 -3.03 0.60
CA ALA A 46 0.65 -2.02 1.53
C ALA A 46 -0.38 -2.59 2.51
N TRP A 47 -1.26 -3.50 2.04
CA TRP A 47 -2.16 -4.23 2.92
C TRP A 47 -1.39 -5.09 3.93
N ILE A 48 -0.39 -5.85 3.46
CA ILE A 48 0.46 -6.71 4.30
C ILE A 48 1.16 -5.89 5.40
N CYS A 49 1.74 -4.73 5.05
CA CYS A 49 2.41 -3.82 5.99
C CYS A 49 1.51 -3.32 7.13
N HIS A 50 0.20 -3.32 6.90
CA HIS A 50 -0.80 -2.79 7.81
C HIS A 50 -1.86 -3.83 8.17
N ALA A 51 -1.52 -5.12 8.01
CA ALA A 51 -2.46 -6.22 8.09
C ALA A 51 -3.30 -6.14 9.38
N ASP A 52 -4.61 -6.20 9.17
CA ASP A 52 -5.64 -6.03 10.19
C ASP A 52 -6.96 -6.56 9.60
N GLU A 53 -7.79 -7.21 10.41
CA GLU A 53 -9.06 -7.79 9.97
C GLU A 53 -10.05 -6.75 9.43
N ARG A 54 -9.92 -5.49 9.87
CA ARG A 54 -10.80 -4.37 9.49
C ARG A 54 -10.28 -3.60 8.28
N LEU A 55 -9.15 -4.01 7.71
CA LEU A 55 -8.51 -3.32 6.59
C LEU A 55 -9.17 -3.72 5.26
N VAL A 56 -9.77 -2.76 4.56
CA VAL A 56 -10.62 -3.01 3.39
C VAL A 56 -10.07 -2.31 2.14
N PHE A 57 -9.92 -3.06 1.05
CA PHE A 57 -9.70 -2.50 -0.28
C PHE A 57 -10.95 -1.76 -0.76
N THR A 58 -10.77 -0.56 -1.30
CA THR A 58 -11.88 0.24 -1.81
C THR A 58 -11.88 0.26 -3.35
N LYS A 59 -12.70 1.11 -3.96
CA LYS A 59 -12.64 1.38 -5.41
C LYS A 59 -11.39 2.17 -5.83
N GLY A 60 -10.68 2.80 -4.91
CA GLY A 60 -9.37 3.45 -5.12
C GLY A 60 -9.34 4.32 -6.36
N LEU A 61 -8.46 3.99 -7.33
CA LEU A 61 -8.37 4.61 -8.66
C LEU A 61 -9.69 4.87 -9.40
N SER A 62 -10.77 4.14 -9.09
CA SER A 62 -12.08 4.30 -9.71
C SER A 62 -13.01 5.28 -8.97
N ALA A 63 -12.56 5.88 -7.86
CA ALA A 63 -13.34 6.79 -7.01
C ALA A 63 -12.48 7.94 -6.47
N GLU A 64 -12.94 9.19 -6.64
CA GLU A 64 -12.19 10.39 -6.17
C GLU A 64 -12.26 10.63 -4.66
N ASP A 65 -13.08 9.87 -3.94
CA ASP A 65 -13.37 10.03 -2.52
C ASP A 65 -12.94 8.86 -1.64
N GLU A 66 -12.49 7.76 -2.23
CA GLU A 66 -12.00 6.60 -1.47
C GLU A 66 -10.47 6.43 -1.64
N PRO A 67 -9.74 6.03 -0.57
CA PRO A 67 -8.32 5.63 -0.67
C PRO A 67 -8.15 4.32 -1.42
N GLU A 68 -6.94 3.83 -1.62
CA GLU A 68 -6.77 2.43 -2.06
C GLU A 68 -7.22 1.42 -1.01
N ILE A 69 -6.91 1.73 0.25
CA ILE A 69 -7.24 0.90 1.40
C ILE A 69 -7.57 1.82 2.57
N TRP A 70 -8.56 1.43 3.36
CA TRP A 70 -8.82 2.09 4.63
C TRP A 70 -9.05 1.10 5.76
N ARG A 71 -8.92 1.61 6.99
CA ARG A 71 -9.46 0.96 8.18
C ARG A 71 -10.45 1.92 8.84
N ARG A 72 -11.59 1.39 9.25
CA ARG A 72 -12.61 2.13 10.00
C ARG A 72 -12.86 1.47 11.35
N ASN A 73 -13.30 2.28 12.31
CA ASN A 73 -13.71 1.81 13.63
C ASN A 73 -15.17 1.30 13.63
N ASP A 74 -15.62 0.79 14.77
CA ASP A 74 -16.98 0.24 14.93
C ASP A 74 -18.11 1.27 14.72
N HIS A 75 -17.79 2.55 14.79
CA HIS A 75 -18.71 3.67 14.54
C HIS A 75 -18.58 4.22 13.11
N ASN A 76 -17.93 3.47 12.22
CA ASN A 76 -17.68 3.83 10.81
C ASN A 76 -16.80 5.09 10.63
N GLY A 77 -16.11 5.53 11.69
CA GLY A 77 -15.11 6.59 11.64
C GLY A 77 -13.80 6.07 11.04
N LEU A 78 -13.17 6.89 10.20
CA LEU A 78 -11.92 6.52 9.53
C LEU A 78 -10.75 6.56 10.52
N GLU A 79 -9.96 5.49 10.56
CA GLU A 79 -8.76 5.40 11.39
C GLU A 79 -7.47 5.40 10.57
N MET A 80 -7.51 4.83 9.37
CA MET A 80 -6.35 4.72 8.50
C MET A 80 -6.76 4.95 7.05
N TRP A 81 -5.96 5.75 6.34
CA TRP A 81 -6.05 6.01 4.91
C TRP A 81 -4.75 5.60 4.26
N ILE A 82 -4.79 4.66 3.32
CA ILE A 82 -3.62 4.23 2.56
C ILE A 82 -3.82 4.65 1.10
N GLU A 83 -2.85 5.40 0.60
CA GLU A 83 -2.82 5.93 -0.76
C GLU A 83 -1.61 5.38 -1.53
N LEU A 84 -1.74 5.22 -2.85
CA LEU A 84 -0.63 4.80 -3.70
C LEU A 84 -0.38 5.79 -4.85
N GLY A 85 0.89 5.91 -5.23
CA GLY A 85 1.33 6.69 -6.38
C GLY A 85 1.78 8.10 -5.99
N LEU A 86 1.52 9.06 -6.89
CA LEU A 86 2.04 10.43 -6.80
C LEU A 86 0.87 11.44 -6.77
N PRO A 87 0.04 11.45 -5.70
CA PRO A 87 -1.13 12.32 -5.60
C PRO A 87 -0.73 13.80 -5.54
N ASP A 88 -1.65 14.67 -5.93
CA ASP A 88 -1.47 16.11 -5.75
C ASP A 88 -1.62 16.54 -4.26
N GLU A 89 -1.23 17.77 -3.97
CA GLU A 89 -1.31 18.33 -2.61
C GLU A 89 -2.74 18.32 -2.06
N LYS A 90 -3.73 18.57 -2.92
CA LYS A 90 -5.14 18.65 -2.53
C LYS A 90 -5.65 17.29 -2.04
N ARG A 91 -5.27 16.20 -2.72
CA ARG A 91 -5.62 14.82 -2.36
C ARG A 91 -4.97 14.42 -1.04
N ILE A 92 -3.69 14.73 -0.85
CA ILE A 92 -2.98 14.44 0.41
C ILE A 92 -3.62 15.20 1.56
N LYS A 93 -3.86 16.51 1.39
CA LYS A 93 -4.51 17.34 2.40
C LYS A 93 -5.90 16.82 2.76
N LYS A 94 -6.68 16.36 1.76
CA LYS A 94 -7.99 15.72 1.99
C LYS A 94 -7.84 14.47 2.86
N ALA A 95 -6.92 13.58 2.52
CA ALA A 95 -6.66 12.36 3.30
C ALA A 95 -6.28 12.68 4.76
N CYS A 96 -5.33 13.61 4.96
CA CYS A 96 -4.86 14.01 6.29
C CYS A 96 -5.95 14.67 7.14
N ASN A 97 -6.94 15.33 6.53
CA ASN A 97 -8.07 15.90 7.24
C ASN A 97 -9.15 14.87 7.59
N GLN A 98 -9.22 13.75 6.87
CA GLN A 98 -10.26 12.73 7.05
C GLN A 98 -9.83 11.59 7.97
N SER A 99 -8.53 11.31 8.07
CA SER A 99 -7.99 10.18 8.81
C SER A 99 -6.97 10.63 9.87
N PRO A 100 -6.99 10.05 11.08
CA PRO A 100 -5.93 10.29 12.06
C PRO A 100 -4.59 9.65 11.66
N ARG A 101 -4.57 8.71 10.70
CA ARG A 101 -3.35 8.12 10.14
C ARG A 101 -3.42 8.01 8.62
N VAL A 102 -2.43 8.56 7.93
CA VAL A 102 -2.31 8.50 6.46
C VAL A 102 -0.97 7.90 6.09
N VAL A 103 -0.97 6.92 5.20
CA VAL A 103 0.25 6.32 4.64
C VAL A 103 0.18 6.40 3.12
N LEU A 104 1.18 7.01 2.50
CA LEU A 104 1.32 7.10 1.06
C LEU A 104 2.48 6.21 0.61
N TYR A 105 2.20 5.29 -0.31
CA TYR A 105 3.20 4.46 -0.99
C TYR A 105 3.48 5.04 -2.38
N ALA A 106 4.54 5.83 -2.47
CA ALA A 106 5.05 6.37 -3.73
C ALA A 106 5.93 5.33 -4.44
N TYR A 107 5.96 5.41 -5.78
CA TYR A 107 6.76 4.53 -6.64
C TYR A 107 7.06 5.22 -7.98
N GLY A 108 7.97 4.64 -8.77
CA GLY A 108 8.40 5.19 -10.05
C GLY A 108 9.58 6.14 -9.89
N ASP A 109 10.81 5.67 -10.04
CA ASP A 109 12.04 6.41 -9.70
C ASP A 109 12.06 7.85 -10.22
N ARG A 110 11.97 8.02 -11.53
CA ARG A 110 12.09 9.35 -12.15
C ARG A 110 10.97 10.29 -11.73
N ALA A 111 9.72 9.83 -11.82
CA ALA A 111 8.56 10.67 -11.53
C ALA A 111 8.41 10.93 -10.03
N GLY A 112 8.68 9.92 -9.20
CA GLY A 112 8.59 9.96 -7.75
C GLY A 112 9.57 10.94 -7.13
N HIS A 113 10.84 10.92 -7.53
CA HIS A 113 11.81 11.88 -7.01
C HIS A 113 11.51 13.33 -7.41
N VAL A 114 11.06 13.57 -8.65
CA VAL A 114 10.62 14.90 -9.10
C VAL A 114 9.39 15.36 -8.32
N TRP A 115 8.41 14.48 -8.14
CA TRP A 115 7.22 14.75 -7.34
C TRP A 115 7.61 15.10 -5.89
N TRP A 116 8.51 14.33 -5.28
CA TRP A 116 8.91 14.53 -3.88
C TRP A 116 9.60 15.87 -3.66
N GLN A 117 10.52 16.25 -4.55
CA GLN A 117 11.16 17.57 -4.51
C GLN A 117 10.14 18.72 -4.52
N SER A 118 9.03 18.56 -5.24
CA SER A 118 7.96 19.56 -5.31
C SER A 118 6.97 19.51 -4.13
N MET A 119 6.91 18.39 -3.41
CA MET A 119 5.90 18.11 -2.39
C MET A 119 6.41 18.23 -0.96
N GLN A 120 7.69 17.91 -0.71
CA GLN A 120 8.27 17.79 0.64
C GLN A 120 7.94 18.97 1.55
N SER A 121 8.14 20.21 1.10
CA SER A 121 7.86 21.41 1.91
C SER A 121 6.37 21.66 2.12
N LYS A 122 5.52 21.22 1.21
CA LYS A 122 4.06 21.42 1.26
C LYS A 122 3.40 20.49 2.27
N VAL A 123 3.91 19.27 2.40
CA VAL A 123 3.30 18.22 3.24
C VAL A 123 4.01 17.99 4.58
N ALA A 124 5.16 18.62 4.79
CA ALA A 124 5.94 18.53 6.02
C ALA A 124 5.14 18.83 7.31
N ASN A 125 4.11 19.68 7.24
CA ASN A 125 3.30 20.02 8.41
C ASN A 125 2.19 19.00 8.73
N HIS A 126 1.98 17.99 7.88
CA HIS A 126 1.00 16.93 8.13
C HIS A 126 1.60 15.88 9.07
N LYS A 127 1.37 16.07 10.37
CA LYS A 127 1.91 15.19 11.43
C LYS A 127 1.41 13.75 11.37
N ASN A 128 0.23 13.51 10.80
CA ASN A 128 -0.37 12.19 10.65
C ASN A 128 -0.01 11.48 9.34
N LEU A 129 0.90 12.06 8.53
CA LEU A 129 1.27 11.55 7.22
C LEU A 129 2.62 10.83 7.26
N SER A 130 2.64 9.59 6.79
CA SER A 130 3.86 8.86 6.43
C SER A 130 3.93 8.69 4.91
N ILE A 131 5.11 8.87 4.32
CA ILE A 131 5.36 8.70 2.89
C ILE A 131 6.53 7.74 2.73
N ARG A 132 6.24 6.60 2.10
CA ARG A 132 7.16 5.52 1.80
C ARG A 132 7.38 5.46 0.31
N PHE A 133 8.62 5.25 -0.11
CA PHE A 133 8.97 5.10 -1.52
C PHE A 133 9.55 3.71 -1.78
N LEU A 134 9.10 3.09 -2.88
CA LEU A 134 9.64 1.85 -3.40
C LEU A 134 10.26 2.10 -4.77
N ASP A 135 11.53 1.74 -4.93
CA ASP A 135 12.24 1.89 -6.20
C ASP A 135 11.76 0.90 -7.28
N ASP A 136 12.13 1.19 -8.52
CA ASP A 136 11.67 0.42 -9.69
C ASP A 136 12.23 -1.02 -9.70
N GLU A 137 13.40 -1.28 -9.10
CA GLU A 137 13.99 -2.61 -9.02
C GLU A 137 13.17 -3.50 -8.08
N GLN A 138 12.92 -3.05 -6.85
CA GLN A 138 12.11 -3.76 -5.88
C GLN A 138 10.66 -3.92 -6.35
N LEU A 139 10.08 -2.89 -6.98
CA LEU A 139 8.73 -2.97 -7.54
C LEU A 139 8.64 -3.99 -8.67
N SER A 140 9.65 -4.07 -9.54
CA SER A 140 9.71 -5.08 -10.61
C SER A 140 9.76 -6.50 -10.04
N ARG A 141 10.61 -6.73 -9.03
CA ARG A 141 10.69 -8.05 -8.36
C ARG A 141 9.40 -8.41 -7.62
N LEU A 142 8.76 -7.44 -6.96
CA LEU A 142 7.46 -7.63 -6.32
C LEU A 142 6.40 -8.04 -7.33
N THR A 143 6.43 -7.44 -8.53
CA THR A 143 5.49 -7.73 -9.61
C THR A 143 5.67 -9.14 -10.17
N ALA A 144 6.89 -9.66 -10.17
CA ALA A 144 7.16 -11.02 -10.63
C ALA A 144 6.46 -12.12 -9.79
N LEU A 145 6.05 -11.81 -8.56
CA LEU A 145 5.27 -12.72 -7.71
C LEU A 145 3.77 -12.75 -8.08
N ALA A 146 3.32 -11.85 -8.97
CA ALA A 146 1.93 -11.76 -9.35
C ALA A 146 1.47 -13.02 -10.10
N SER A 147 0.41 -13.65 -9.59
CA SER A 147 -0.27 -14.74 -10.28
C SER A 147 -1.76 -14.74 -9.92
N ARG A 148 -2.61 -15.36 -10.75
CA ARG A 148 -4.07 -15.35 -10.54
C ARG A 148 -4.48 -15.92 -9.16
N ASN A 149 -3.71 -16.89 -8.67
CA ASN A 149 -3.84 -17.47 -7.33
C ASN A 149 -2.45 -17.50 -6.68
N MET A 150 -2.18 -16.53 -5.82
CA MET A 150 -0.93 -16.40 -5.09
C MET A 150 -1.03 -17.13 -3.75
N THR A 151 0.06 -17.78 -3.34
CA THR A 151 0.29 -18.20 -1.96
C THR A 151 1.58 -17.55 -1.52
N LEU A 152 1.49 -16.59 -0.60
CA LEU A 152 2.62 -15.77 -0.18
C LEU A 152 2.85 -15.91 1.32
N GLN A 153 4.12 -15.91 1.70
CA GLN A 153 4.56 -15.78 3.10
C GLN A 153 5.22 -14.43 3.25
N ALA A 154 4.82 -13.67 4.27
CA ALA A 154 5.36 -12.36 4.58
C ALA A 154 5.90 -12.36 6.00
N THR A 155 7.18 -12.04 6.16
CA THR A 155 7.80 -11.77 7.47
C THR A 155 8.19 -10.30 7.53
N LEU A 156 7.78 -9.59 8.59
CA LEU A 156 8.15 -8.20 8.81
C LEU A 156 8.96 -8.11 10.09
N GLN A 157 10.16 -7.55 10.00
CA GLN A 157 11.06 -7.39 11.15
C GLN A 157 12.02 -6.22 10.90
N GLU A 158 12.13 -5.35 11.89
CA GLU A 158 12.99 -4.17 11.90
C GLU A 158 12.76 -3.25 10.67
N GLY A 159 11.51 -3.17 10.20
CA GLY A 159 11.15 -2.38 9.03
C GLY A 159 11.48 -3.00 7.67
N THR A 160 12.11 -4.18 7.65
CA THR A 160 12.34 -4.98 6.44
C THR A 160 11.21 -5.99 6.25
N ILE A 161 10.84 -6.24 4.99
CA ILE A 161 9.78 -7.16 4.62
C ILE A 161 10.36 -8.26 3.74
N TRP A 162 10.34 -9.49 4.22
CA TRP A 162 10.63 -10.67 3.41
C TRP A 162 9.32 -11.24 2.88
N LEU A 163 9.15 -11.19 1.56
CA LEU A 163 7.99 -11.71 0.87
C LEU A 163 8.42 -12.85 -0.06
N SER A 164 7.80 -14.00 0.06
CA SER A 164 8.13 -15.17 -0.74
C SER A 164 6.90 -15.93 -1.22
N ASP A 165 7.07 -16.64 -2.34
CA ASP A 165 6.19 -17.73 -2.77
C ASP A 165 6.97 -19.07 -2.71
N LEU A 166 6.49 -20.12 -3.38
CA LEU A 166 7.16 -21.43 -3.40
C LEU A 166 8.50 -21.46 -4.16
N GLN A 167 8.75 -20.49 -5.04
CA GLN A 167 9.88 -20.49 -5.99
C GLN A 167 10.82 -19.30 -5.79
N ASN A 168 10.31 -18.17 -5.30
CA ASN A 168 10.96 -16.89 -5.28
C ASN A 168 10.91 -16.30 -3.87
N SER A 169 11.96 -15.58 -3.50
CA SER A 169 12.02 -14.78 -2.28
C SER A 169 12.54 -13.38 -2.60
N LEU A 170 11.94 -12.40 -1.95
CA LEU A 170 12.22 -11.00 -2.11
C LEU A 170 12.34 -10.34 -0.74
N GLU A 171 13.43 -9.60 -0.56
CA GLU A 171 13.58 -8.65 0.53
C GLU A 171 13.17 -7.27 0.03
N ILE A 172 12.31 -6.59 0.79
CA ILE A 172 11.78 -5.28 0.47
C ILE A 172 12.07 -4.32 1.61
N GLN A 173 12.63 -3.16 1.28
CA GLN A 173 12.84 -2.06 2.19
C GLN A 173 12.38 -0.75 1.54
N PHE A 174 11.47 -0.05 2.23
CA PHE A 174 11.02 1.26 1.77
C PHE A 174 12.02 2.35 2.14
N ALA A 175 12.21 3.31 1.24
CA ALA A 175 12.80 4.59 1.61
C ALA A 175 11.73 5.42 2.34
N GLU A 176 12.00 5.79 3.59
CA GLU A 176 11.10 6.62 4.39
C GLU A 176 11.35 8.10 4.07
N TRP A 177 10.47 8.70 3.25
CA TRP A 177 10.57 10.11 2.85
C TRP A 177 9.98 11.05 3.92
N GLN A 178 8.91 10.61 4.59
CA GLN A 178 8.34 11.31 5.74
C GLN A 178 7.72 10.28 6.68
N GLN A 179 7.90 10.48 7.99
CA GLN A 179 7.24 9.66 9.01
C GLN A 179 6.26 10.52 9.80
N ALA A 180 5.12 9.94 10.13
CA ALA A 180 4.16 10.58 11.03
C ALA A 180 4.81 10.82 12.41
N GLN A 181 4.45 11.92 13.05
CA GLN A 181 4.85 12.20 14.43
C GLN A 181 3.87 11.51 15.37
N GLU A 182 4.39 10.71 16.30
CA GLU A 182 3.62 10.14 17.42
C GLU A 182 3.11 11.21 18.39
#